data_AF-L5M8J4-F1
#
_entry.id   AF-L5M8J4-F1
#
_cell.length_a   1.000
_cell.length_b   1.000
_cell.length_c   1.000
_cell.angle_alpha   90.00
_cell.angle_beta   90.00
_cell.angle_gamma   90.00
#
_symmetry.space_group_name_H-M   'P 1'
#
loop_
_entity.id
_entity.type
_entity.pdbx_description
1 polymer ?
#
loop_
_entity_poly.entity_id
_entity_poly.type
_entity_poly.pdbx_seq_one_letter_code
_entity_poly.pdbx_strand_id
1 'polypeptide(L)'
;MSPAGKYTLNNWLATVTSGQAGMHTTYYHKASGQLQAGVESEASTRMQDTSVSFGYKLDFPKANLLFKGSVDSTWIVGAMLEKQLPPLPLTLAPGAFLNHGKNKFQCGFGLTIG
;
A
#
# COMPACT_ATOMS: atom_id res chain seq x y z
N MET A 1 -17.47 10.05 -19.37
CA MET A 1 -18.21 9.70 -18.14
C MET A 1 -17.71 8.35 -17.65
N SER A 2 -17.57 8.15 -16.34
CA SER A 2 -17.10 6.87 -15.76
C SER A 2 -18.04 6.46 -14.61
N PRO A 3 -18.75 5.32 -14.71
CA PRO A 3 -19.45 4.76 -13.56
C PRO A 3 -18.48 4.41 -12.42
N ALA A 4 -18.93 4.66 -11.18
CA ALA A 4 -18.23 4.26 -9.97
C ALA A 4 -19.20 3.59 -8.99
N GLY A 5 -18.73 2.53 -8.35
CA GLY A 5 -19.44 1.78 -7.31
C GLY A 5 -18.59 1.68 -6.05
N LYS A 6 -19.24 1.77 -4.89
CA LYS A 6 -18.61 1.59 -3.58
C LYS A 6 -19.51 0.70 -2.74
N TYR A 7 -18.92 -0.30 -2.10
CA TYR A 7 -19.60 -1.21 -1.20
C TYR A 7 -18.83 -1.30 0.12
N THR A 8 -19.48 -0.94 1.21
CA THR A 8 -18.86 -0.84 2.55
C THR A 8 -19.58 -1.77 3.51
N LEU A 9 -18.81 -2.60 4.22
CA LEU A 9 -19.25 -3.32 5.41
C LEU A 9 -18.39 -2.93 6.61
N ASN A 10 -18.70 -3.49 7.78
CA ASN A 10 -18.04 -3.19 9.05
C ASN A 10 -16.50 -3.28 9.01
N ASN A 11 -15.95 -4.28 8.31
CA ASN A 11 -14.50 -4.56 8.32
C ASN A 11 -13.85 -4.52 6.93
N TRP A 12 -14.61 -4.26 5.86
CA TRP A 12 -14.06 -4.22 4.51
C TRP A 12 -14.81 -3.25 3.60
N LEU A 13 -14.10 -2.79 2.58
CA LEU A 13 -14.56 -1.82 1.60
C LEU A 13 -14.10 -2.29 0.22
N ALA A 14 -15.02 -2.34 -0.74
CA ALA A 14 -14.68 -2.53 -2.14
C ALA A 14 -15.11 -1.31 -2.95
N THR A 15 -14.28 -0.88 -3.88
CA THR A 15 -14.64 0.14 -4.87
C THR A 15 -14.30 -0.35 -6.26
N VAL A 16 -15.10 0.09 -7.23
CA VAL A 16 -14.86 -0.14 -8.64
C VAL A 16 -15.17 1.14 -9.39
N THR A 17 -14.25 1.57 -10.23
CA THR A 17 -14.44 2.70 -11.15
C THR A 17 -14.13 2.17 -12.54
N SER A 18 -15.05 2.32 -13.47
CA SER A 18 -14.85 1.90 -14.85
C SER A 18 -15.13 3.08 -15.77
N GLY A 19 -14.28 3.29 -16.77
CA GLY A 19 -14.42 4.35 -17.74
C GLY A 19 -13.75 3.98 -19.04
N GLN A 20 -13.89 4.84 -20.05
CA GLN A 20 -13.31 4.61 -21.38
C GLN A 20 -11.77 4.45 -21.36
N ALA A 21 -11.10 5.06 -20.38
CA ALA A 21 -9.64 4.98 -20.24
C ALA A 21 -9.16 3.70 -19.54
N GLY A 22 -10.05 2.98 -18.84
CA GLY A 22 -9.66 1.85 -18.02
C GLY A 22 -10.64 1.52 -16.88
N MET A 23 -10.24 0.54 -16.07
CA MET A 23 -10.96 0.09 -14.89
C MET A 23 -10.02 0.09 -13.69
N HIS A 24 -10.49 0.59 -12.54
CA HIS A 24 -9.77 0.59 -11.29
C HIS A 24 -10.64 -0.05 -10.21
N THR A 25 -10.13 -1.10 -9.58
CA THR A 25 -10.83 -1.85 -8.54
C THR A 25 -9.96 -1.87 -7.30
N THR A 26 -10.54 -1.55 -6.14
CA THR A 26 -9.82 -1.65 -4.87
C THR A 26 -10.62 -2.46 -3.88
N TYR A 27 -9.92 -3.23 -3.05
CA TYR A 27 -10.47 -3.98 -1.95
C TYR A 27 -9.62 -3.70 -0.71
N TYR A 28 -10.24 -3.20 0.34
CA TYR A 28 -9.61 -2.94 1.63
C TYR A 28 -10.26 -3.82 2.68
N HIS A 29 -9.44 -4.42 3.55
CA HIS A 29 -9.89 -5.27 4.63
C HIS A 29 -9.10 -5.00 5.91
N LYS A 30 -9.82 -4.66 6.97
CA LYS A 30 -9.29 -4.54 8.33
C LYS A 30 -9.43 -5.88 9.04
N ALA A 31 -8.36 -6.68 9.01
CA ALA A 31 -8.36 -8.01 9.62
C ALA A 31 -8.34 -7.95 11.16
N SER A 32 -7.66 -6.98 11.75
CA SER A 32 -7.60 -6.81 13.20
C SER A 32 -7.39 -5.33 13.59
N GLY A 33 -7.29 -5.06 14.89
CA GLY A 33 -6.89 -3.74 15.38
C GLY A 33 -5.48 -3.31 14.93
N GLN A 34 -4.62 -4.29 14.57
CA GLN A 34 -3.22 -4.07 14.22
C GLN A 34 -2.94 -4.32 12.73
N LEU A 35 -3.66 -5.27 12.10
CA LEU A 35 -3.42 -5.67 10.71
C LEU A 35 -4.52 -5.13 9.79
N GLN A 36 -4.09 -4.44 8.75
CA GLN A 36 -4.91 -3.99 7.64
C GLN A 36 -4.28 -4.45 6.34
N ALA A 37 -5.07 -4.91 5.38
CA ALA A 37 -4.60 -5.34 4.08
C ALA A 37 -5.48 -4.74 2.99
N GLY A 38 -4.92 -4.61 1.79
CA GLY A 38 -5.61 -4.12 0.63
C GLY A 38 -5.04 -4.68 -0.66
N VAL A 39 -5.90 -4.72 -1.66
CA VAL A 39 -5.55 -5.04 -3.04
C VAL A 39 -6.08 -3.90 -3.90
N GLU A 40 -5.26 -3.45 -4.83
CA GLU A 40 -5.65 -2.56 -5.91
C GLU A 40 -5.38 -3.27 -7.24
N SER A 41 -6.24 -3.03 -8.21
CA SER A 41 -6.06 -3.48 -9.58
C SER A 41 -6.44 -2.36 -10.51
N GLU A 42 -5.55 -2.04 -11.43
CA GLU A 42 -5.72 -1.02 -12.45
C GLU A 42 -5.53 -1.66 -13.82
N ALA A 43 -6.52 -1.50 -14.69
CA ALA A 43 -6.47 -1.93 -16.08
C ALA A 43 -6.60 -0.68 -16.96
N SER A 44 -5.59 -0.41 -17.78
CA SER A 44 -5.54 0.75 -18.67
C SER A 44 -5.76 0.33 -20.12
N THR A 45 -6.84 0.81 -20.73
CA THR A 45 -7.14 0.51 -22.14
C THR A 45 -6.19 1.23 -23.09
N ARG A 46 -5.67 2.39 -22.68
CA ARG A 46 -4.71 3.17 -23.49
C ARG A 46 -3.34 2.47 -23.55
N MET A 47 -2.88 1.94 -22.44
CA MET A 47 -1.58 1.24 -22.36
C MET A 47 -1.69 -0.25 -22.68
N GLN A 48 -2.92 -0.78 -22.74
CA GLN A 48 -3.19 -2.23 -22.83
C GLN A 48 -2.52 -3.04 -21.72
N ASP A 49 -2.36 -2.41 -20.55
CA ASP A 49 -1.67 -2.96 -19.40
C ASP A 49 -2.64 -3.16 -18.23
N THR A 50 -2.36 -4.15 -17.41
CA THR A 50 -3.06 -4.40 -16.15
C THR A 50 -2.03 -4.57 -15.03
N SER A 51 -2.15 -3.74 -14.00
CA SER A 51 -1.36 -3.83 -12.79
C SER A 51 -2.24 -4.28 -11.62
N VAL A 52 -1.65 -5.08 -10.74
CA VAL A 52 -2.28 -5.49 -9.48
C VAL A 52 -1.26 -5.27 -8.38
N SER A 53 -1.65 -4.58 -7.32
CA SER A 53 -0.81 -4.39 -6.15
C SER A 53 -1.52 -4.92 -4.92
N PHE A 54 -0.78 -5.66 -4.10
CA PHE A 54 -1.19 -6.05 -2.76
C PHE A 54 -0.37 -5.24 -1.75
N GLY A 55 -1.03 -4.75 -0.72
CA GLY A 55 -0.40 -4.01 0.37
C GLY A 55 -0.95 -4.42 1.72
N TYR A 56 -0.12 -4.32 2.75
CA TYR A 56 -0.55 -4.49 4.14
C TYR A 56 0.13 -3.49 5.05
N LYS A 57 -0.55 -3.20 6.15
CA LYS A 57 -0.11 -2.31 7.21
C LYS A 57 -0.28 -3.04 8.54
N LEU A 58 0.81 -3.12 9.29
CA LEU A 58 0.89 -3.64 10.65
C LEU A 58 1.20 -2.49 11.60
N ASP A 59 0.32 -2.28 12.58
CA ASP A 59 0.46 -1.26 13.61
C ASP A 59 0.78 -1.92 14.95
N PHE A 60 1.96 -1.63 15.50
CA PHE A 60 2.44 -2.10 16.79
C PHE A 60 2.51 -0.93 17.78
N PRO A 61 1.38 -0.54 18.40
CA PRO A 61 1.33 0.63 19.28
C PRO A 61 2.22 0.47 20.52
N LYS A 62 2.35 -0.75 21.05
CA LYS A 62 3.25 -1.04 22.18
C LYS A 62 4.72 -0.76 21.89
N ALA A 63 5.11 -0.83 20.62
CA ALA A 63 6.47 -0.58 20.17
C ALA A 63 6.59 0.76 19.43
N ASN A 64 5.54 1.60 19.36
CA ASN A 64 5.49 2.81 18.53
C ASN A 64 6.04 2.57 17.12
N LEU A 65 5.63 1.45 16.51
CA LEU A 65 6.19 0.94 15.27
C LEU A 65 5.06 0.64 14.32
N LEU A 66 5.20 1.10 13.09
CA LEU A 66 4.26 0.88 12.01
C LEU A 66 5.04 0.31 10.85
N PHE A 67 4.61 -0.85 10.36
CA PHE A 67 5.22 -1.52 9.24
C PHE A 67 4.25 -1.58 8.06
N LYS A 68 4.70 -1.21 6.87
CA LYS A 68 3.96 -1.30 5.62
C LYS A 68 4.73 -2.19 4.67
N GLY A 69 4.06 -3.12 4.02
CA GLY A 69 4.62 -3.94 2.96
C GLY A 69 3.74 -3.90 1.73
N SER A 70 4.33 -4.00 0.55
CA SER A 70 3.62 -4.10 -0.71
C SER A 70 4.32 -5.01 -1.70
N VAL A 71 3.55 -5.59 -2.62
CA VAL A 71 4.04 -6.33 -3.76
C VAL A 71 3.13 -6.05 -4.94
N ASP A 72 3.71 -5.82 -6.12
CA ASP A 72 2.95 -5.60 -7.34
C ASP A 72 3.18 -6.69 -8.40
N SER A 73 2.33 -6.70 -9.42
CA SER A 73 2.40 -7.61 -10.56
C SER A 73 3.62 -7.39 -11.46
N THR A 74 4.38 -6.31 -11.25
CA THR A 74 5.66 -6.03 -11.93
C THR A 74 6.87 -6.57 -11.18
N TRP A 75 6.63 -7.39 -10.15
CA TRP A 75 7.64 -7.99 -9.28
C TRP A 75 8.45 -6.98 -8.49
N ILE A 76 7.85 -5.85 -8.15
CA ILE A 76 8.41 -4.89 -7.20
C ILE A 76 7.85 -5.21 -5.82
N VAL A 77 8.75 -5.44 -4.88
CA VAL A 77 8.43 -5.64 -3.46
C VAL A 77 8.89 -4.41 -2.69
N GLY A 78 8.00 -3.83 -1.89
CA GLY A 78 8.26 -2.66 -1.07
C GLY A 78 8.07 -2.98 0.42
N ALA A 79 8.92 -2.40 1.25
CA ALA A 79 8.74 -2.42 2.70
C ALA A 79 9.14 -1.08 3.30
N MET A 80 8.36 -0.61 4.26
CA MET A 80 8.59 0.63 5.00
C MET A 80 8.33 0.39 6.48
N LEU A 81 9.28 0.76 7.31
CA LEU A 81 9.15 0.76 8.76
C LEU A 81 9.12 2.21 9.23
N GLU A 82 8.16 2.56 10.07
CA GLU A 82 8.09 3.84 10.76
C GLU A 82 8.22 3.54 12.26
N LYS A 83 9.20 4.16 12.92
CA LYS A 83 9.50 3.97 14.33
C LYS A 83 9.57 5.32 15.01
N GLN A 84 8.68 5.57 15.96
CA GLN A 84 8.80 6.75 16.82
C GLN A 84 9.78 6.47 17.96
N LEU A 85 10.62 7.46 18.26
CA LEU A 85 11.73 7.37 19.19
C LEU A 85 11.49 8.24 20.44
N PRO A 86 10.72 7.76 21.43
CA PRO A 86 10.56 8.48 22.70
C PRO A 86 11.92 8.61 23.43
N PRO A 87 12.17 9.71 24.15
CA PRO A 87 11.26 10.80 24.51
C PRO A 87 11.13 11.92 23.47
N LEU A 88 11.86 11.86 22.37
CA LEU A 88 11.87 12.91 21.35
C LEU A 88 10.70 12.70 20.36
N PRO A 89 10.08 13.76 19.83
CA PRO A 89 9.05 13.63 18.79
C PRO A 89 9.69 13.33 17.41
N LEU A 90 10.57 12.33 17.37
CA LEU A 90 11.29 11.90 16.19
C LEU A 90 10.66 10.60 15.65
N THR A 91 10.40 10.58 14.35
CA THR A 91 9.99 9.38 13.63
C THR A 91 11.07 9.01 12.62
N LEU A 92 11.72 7.86 12.84
CA LEU A 92 12.68 7.28 11.91
C LEU A 92 11.91 6.33 10.97
N ALA A 93 12.18 6.46 9.68
CA ALA A 93 11.36 5.83 8.66
C ALA A 93 12.24 5.13 7.59
N PRO A 94 12.90 4.00 7.86
CA PRO A 94 13.66 3.27 6.85
C PRO A 94 12.72 2.49 5.91
N GLY A 95 13.07 2.47 4.63
CA GLY A 95 12.32 1.75 3.61
C GLY A 95 13.20 1.24 2.49
N ALA A 96 12.70 0.23 1.80
CA ALA A 96 13.36 -0.35 0.64
C ALA A 96 12.34 -0.84 -0.39
N PHE A 97 12.75 -0.78 -1.65
CA PHE A 97 12.06 -1.35 -2.79
C PHE A 97 13.03 -2.24 -3.57
N LEU A 98 12.59 -3.45 -3.87
CA LEU A 98 13.32 -4.43 -4.66
C LEU A 98 12.51 -4.74 -5.91
N ASN A 99 13.05 -4.37 -7.07
CA ASN A 99 12.50 -4.74 -8.37
C ASN A 99 13.21 -6.01 -8.86
N HIS A 100 12.55 -7.16 -8.75
CA HIS A 100 13.11 -8.43 -9.21
C HIS A 100 13.22 -8.51 -10.74
N GLY A 101 12.28 -7.90 -11.48
CA GLY A 101 12.30 -7.93 -12.95
C GLY A 101 13.50 -7.18 -13.55
N LYS A 102 13.99 -6.14 -12.89
CA LYS A 102 15.10 -5.28 -13.34
C LYS A 102 16.37 -5.45 -12.52
N ASN A 103 16.36 -6.32 -11.50
CA ASN A 103 17.44 -6.47 -10.52
C ASN A 103 17.89 -5.13 -9.90
N LYS A 104 16.94 -4.26 -9.57
CA LYS A 104 17.22 -2.95 -8.97
C LYS A 104 16.75 -2.93 -7.52
N PHE A 105 17.68 -2.61 -6.61
CA PHE A 105 17.39 -2.37 -5.20
C PHE A 105 17.52 -0.88 -4.91
N GLN A 106 16.52 -0.31 -4.25
CA GLN A 106 16.53 1.08 -3.79
C GLN A 106 16.20 1.07 -2.30
N CYS A 107 17.01 1.75 -1.49
CA CYS A 107 16.75 1.91 -0.07
C CYS A 107 16.94 3.36 0.34
N GLY A 108 16.24 3.76 1.40
CA GLY A 108 16.36 5.09 1.97
C GLY A 108 15.84 5.10 3.39
N PHE A 109 16.05 6.22 4.08
CA PHE A 109 15.46 6.46 5.37
C PHE A 109 15.01 7.92 5.45
N GLY A 110 13.85 8.14 6.06
CA GLY A 110 13.35 9.46 6.43
C GLY A 110 13.54 9.69 7.92
N LEU A 111 13.74 10.94 8.30
CA LEU A 111 13.61 11.39 9.68
C LEU A 111 12.61 12.54 9.69
N THR A 112 11.55 12.41 10.48
CA THR A 112 10.55 13.45 10.66
C THR A 112 10.60 13.94 12.09
N ILE A 113 10.69 15.25 12.27
CA ILE A 113 10.61 15.93 13.56
C ILE A 113 9.20 16.51 13.66
N GLY A 114 8.44 16.04 14.66
CA GLY A 114 7.09 16.51 14.98
C GLY A 114 7.04 17.41 16.20
#